data_AF-A0AAW3TNZ2-F1
#
_entry.id   AF-A0AAW3TNZ2-F1
#
_cell.length_a   1.000
_cell.length_b   1.000
_cell.length_c   1.000
_cell.angle_alpha   90.00
_cell.angle_beta   90.00
_cell.angle_gamma   90.00
#
_symmetry.space_group_name_H-M   'P 1'
#
loop_
_entity.id
_entity.type
_entity.pdbx_description
1 polymer ?
#
loop_
_entity_poly.entity_id
_entity_poly.type
_entity_poly.pdbx_seq_one_letter_code
_entity_poly.pdbx_strand_id
1 'polypeptide(L)'
;MRKYLFLIFLIISCPSWAVDPFEDFHEYGKLSDEEIHELHKGDMLYGDTEFGFILSKGNTNSTSFKLKGNLYQDFEKWRNQFKIDSLYKRDENDESGGTDVTANRIFVSAQGNYKVGVKNSSFFIYGDYEEDEFSGLDFKSTVATGYGARVYQGSKNKVDIDIGPGLYRSVADEDSDVSEDEIDKTGYLVRVAMQWERLVSKRTRFNQDVSIEQSLSGLNSRLKSETALISQVIGAVSLKFTYMYRYNSKPEDDKLKFDSELSATLVYSF
;
A
#
# COMPACT_ATOMS: atom_id res chain seq x y z
N MET A 1 -1.83 -21.50 -32.16
CA MET A 1 -1.79 -22.33 -30.93
C MET A 1 -0.63 -21.85 -30.08
N ARG A 2 -0.95 -21.23 -28.94
CA ARG A 2 -0.08 -20.38 -28.12
C ARG A 2 0.59 -21.22 -27.02
N LYS A 3 1.93 -21.21 -26.96
CA LYS A 3 2.72 -21.92 -25.95
C LYS A 3 2.78 -21.08 -24.67
N TYR A 4 2.39 -21.66 -23.55
CA TYR A 4 2.62 -21.09 -22.21
C TYR A 4 3.88 -21.73 -21.61
N LEU A 5 4.82 -20.89 -21.22
CA LEU A 5 6.01 -21.23 -20.43
C LEU A 5 5.87 -20.46 -19.12
N PHE A 6 5.55 -21.14 -18.02
CA PHE A 6 5.67 -20.58 -16.68
C PHE A 6 6.83 -21.27 -15.97
N LEU A 7 7.83 -20.45 -15.64
CA LEU A 7 9.05 -20.83 -14.98
C LEU A 7 8.80 -20.90 -13.47
N ILE A 8 9.01 -22.08 -12.88
CA ILE A 8 9.05 -22.30 -11.43
C ILE A 8 10.44 -21.90 -10.95
N PHE A 9 10.55 -21.00 -9.99
CA PHE A 9 11.76 -20.85 -9.19
C PHE A 9 11.52 -21.40 -7.79
N LEU A 10 12.23 -22.50 -7.50
CA LEU A 10 12.31 -23.17 -6.22
C LEU A 10 13.79 -23.18 -5.87
N ILE A 11 14.18 -22.50 -4.80
CA ILE A 11 15.51 -22.67 -4.20
C ILE A 11 15.31 -22.86 -2.70
N ILE A 12 15.67 -24.07 -2.26
CA ILE A 12 15.85 -24.46 -0.88
C ILE A 12 17.32 -24.27 -0.52
N SER A 13 17.61 -23.64 0.62
CA SER A 13 18.73 -24.04 1.49
C SER A 13 18.60 -23.41 2.89
N CYS A 14 18.46 -24.25 3.91
CA CYS A 14 18.57 -23.92 5.34
C CYS A 14 20.05 -24.08 5.78
N PRO A 15 20.56 -23.27 6.73
CA PRO A 15 20.57 -23.76 8.11
C PRO A 15 20.20 -22.69 9.17
N SER A 16 19.48 -23.16 10.17
CA SER A 16 19.10 -22.51 11.43
C SER A 16 20.27 -21.86 12.16
N TRP A 17 20.22 -20.53 12.30
CA TRP A 17 20.47 -19.83 13.56
C TRP A 17 19.19 -19.04 13.85
N ALA A 18 18.32 -19.60 14.69
CA ALA A 18 17.14 -18.91 15.17
C ALA A 18 17.58 -17.68 15.98
N VAL A 19 17.69 -16.54 15.30
CA VAL A 19 17.63 -15.23 15.94
C VAL A 19 16.18 -15.04 16.35
N ASP A 20 15.97 -14.60 17.58
CA ASP A 20 14.66 -14.51 18.22
C ASP A 20 13.71 -13.62 17.38
N PRO A 21 12.68 -14.18 16.70
CA PRO A 21 11.87 -13.45 15.70
C PRO A 21 10.89 -12.44 16.32
N PHE A 22 11.13 -12.03 17.57
CA PHE A 22 10.23 -11.24 18.38
C PHE A 22 10.79 -9.85 18.79
N GLU A 23 11.99 -9.48 18.33
CA GLU A 23 12.58 -8.14 18.55
C GLU A 23 12.02 -7.07 17.60
N ASP A 24 11.59 -7.48 16.42
CA ASP A 24 11.33 -6.62 15.26
C ASP A 24 10.23 -5.56 15.47
N PHE A 25 9.17 -5.94 16.19
CA PHE A 25 8.08 -5.00 16.53
C PHE A 25 8.34 -4.15 17.76
N HIS A 26 9.30 -4.54 18.61
CA HIS A 26 9.68 -3.76 19.78
C HIS A 26 10.64 -2.61 19.45
N GLU A 27 11.28 -2.67 18.28
CA GLU A 27 12.40 -1.80 17.90
C GLU A 27 12.11 -0.85 16.73
N TYR A 28 11.04 -1.09 15.96
CA TYR A 28 10.57 -0.20 14.91
C TYR A 28 10.23 1.19 15.49
N GLY A 29 11.12 2.16 15.25
CA GLY A 29 11.05 3.53 15.73
C GLY A 29 11.97 3.87 16.93
N LYS A 30 12.60 2.88 17.58
CA LYS A 30 13.64 3.12 18.60
C LYS A 30 15.05 3.11 18.01
N LEU A 31 15.25 2.29 16.98
CA LEU A 31 16.53 2.16 16.29
C LEU A 31 16.72 3.21 15.20
N SER A 32 17.96 3.67 15.08
CA SER A 32 18.46 4.41 13.92
C SER A 32 18.43 3.53 12.66
N ASP A 33 18.44 4.15 11.48
CA ASP A 33 18.44 3.39 10.22
C ASP A 33 19.72 2.56 10.04
N GLU A 34 20.81 2.97 10.67
CA GLU A 34 22.07 2.20 10.72
C GLU A 34 21.87 0.92 11.53
N GLU A 35 21.14 0.99 12.66
CA GLU A 35 20.82 -0.18 13.48
C GLU A 35 19.78 -1.11 12.83
N ILE A 36 18.73 -0.57 12.19
CA ILE A 36 17.76 -1.38 11.40
C ILE A 36 18.48 -2.05 10.23
N HIS A 37 19.39 -1.34 9.57
CA HIS A 37 20.18 -1.90 8.47
C HIS A 37 21.13 -3.00 8.95
N GLU A 38 21.77 -2.84 10.11
CA GLU A 38 22.61 -3.90 10.69
C GLU A 38 21.79 -5.09 11.22
N LEU A 39 20.59 -4.83 11.77
CA LEU A 39 19.67 -5.87 12.27
C LEU A 39 19.20 -6.78 11.13
N HIS A 40 18.80 -6.19 9.98
CA HIS A 40 18.31 -6.92 8.82
C HIS A 40 19.34 -7.12 7.72
N LYS A 41 20.63 -6.95 8.04
CA LYS A 41 21.71 -7.07 7.06
C LYS A 41 21.83 -8.51 6.59
N GLY A 42 21.29 -8.79 5.41
CA GLY A 42 21.28 -10.13 4.84
C GLY A 42 19.95 -10.88 5.00
N ASP A 43 18.96 -10.28 5.67
CA ASP A 43 17.60 -10.79 5.64
C ASP A 43 17.02 -10.61 4.24
N MET A 44 16.39 -11.67 3.72
CA MET A 44 15.89 -11.65 2.36
C MET A 44 14.66 -10.73 2.23
N LEU A 45 13.77 -10.75 3.23
CA LEU A 45 12.53 -9.98 3.36
C LEU A 45 12.12 -9.89 4.83
N TYR A 46 11.67 -8.72 5.28
CA TYR A 46 10.98 -8.51 6.57
C TYR A 46 9.69 -7.71 6.32
N GLY A 47 8.72 -7.76 7.23
CA GLY A 47 7.49 -7.00 6.99
C GLY A 47 6.32 -7.32 7.89
N ASP A 48 5.14 -6.97 7.37
CA ASP A 48 3.88 -7.16 8.07
C ASP A 48 2.77 -7.61 7.13
N THR A 49 1.81 -8.34 7.69
CA THR A 49 0.58 -8.76 7.03
C THR A 49 -0.60 -8.39 7.92
N GLU A 50 -1.57 -7.69 7.35
CA GLU A 50 -2.76 -7.21 8.03
C GLU A 50 -3.98 -7.98 7.55
N PHE A 51 -4.77 -8.46 8.50
CA PHE A 51 -6.01 -9.18 8.27
C PHE A 51 -7.17 -8.44 8.94
N GLY A 52 -8.21 -8.16 8.17
CA GLY A 52 -9.48 -7.60 8.63
C GLY A 52 -10.64 -8.46 8.19
N PHE A 53 -11.56 -8.75 9.11
CA PHE A 53 -12.79 -9.47 8.80
C PHE A 53 -13.94 -8.90 9.63
N ILE A 54 -15.02 -8.52 8.96
CA ILE A 54 -16.19 -7.89 9.58
C ILE A 54 -17.43 -8.63 9.11
N LEU A 55 -18.24 -9.09 10.06
CA LEU A 55 -19.58 -9.62 9.83
C LEU A 55 -20.58 -8.73 10.55
N SER A 56 -21.51 -8.15 9.81
CA SER A 56 -22.64 -7.40 10.37
C SER A 56 -23.92 -8.19 10.13
N LYS A 57 -24.75 -8.30 11.17
CA LYS A 57 -26.10 -8.89 11.09
C LYS A 57 -27.11 -7.92 11.66
N GLY A 58 -28.27 -7.78 11.01
CA GLY A 58 -29.32 -6.88 11.46
C GLY A 58 -30.22 -6.47 10.30
N ASN A 59 -30.48 -5.16 10.17
CA ASN A 59 -31.28 -4.59 9.08
C ASN A 59 -30.60 -4.68 7.70
N THR A 60 -29.32 -5.01 7.67
CA THR A 60 -28.58 -5.33 6.45
C THR A 60 -27.47 -6.27 6.87
N ASN A 61 -27.41 -7.45 6.27
CA ASN A 61 -26.32 -8.38 6.52
C ASN A 61 -25.15 -8.02 5.61
N SER A 62 -23.96 -7.87 6.17
CA SER A 62 -22.75 -7.55 5.39
C SER A 62 -21.56 -8.37 5.83
N THR A 63 -20.75 -8.76 4.85
CA THR A 63 -19.48 -9.44 5.05
C THR A 63 -18.38 -8.64 4.38
N SER A 64 -17.34 -8.28 5.12
CA SER A 64 -16.17 -7.58 4.59
C SER A 64 -14.89 -8.32 4.95
N PHE A 65 -14.02 -8.46 3.98
CA PHE A 65 -12.70 -9.06 4.08
C PHE A 65 -11.65 -8.07 3.62
N LYS A 66 -10.55 -7.95 4.36
CA LYS A 66 -9.44 -7.08 4.04
C LYS A 66 -8.13 -7.80 4.29
N LEU A 67 -7.24 -7.74 3.31
CA LEU A 67 -5.89 -8.30 3.39
C LEU A 67 -4.90 -7.25 2.92
N LYS A 68 -3.93 -6.91 3.76
CA LYS A 68 -2.79 -6.08 3.38
C LYS A 68 -1.49 -6.81 3.66
N GLY A 69 -0.48 -6.53 2.85
CA GLY A 69 0.87 -7.02 3.07
C GLY A 69 1.86 -5.92 2.73
N ASN A 70 2.90 -5.80 3.54
CA ASN A 70 3.94 -4.81 3.38
C ASN A 70 5.29 -5.48 3.62
N LEU A 71 6.06 -5.62 2.56
CA LEU A 71 7.35 -6.30 2.58
C LEU A 71 8.45 -5.30 2.29
N TYR A 72 9.55 -5.44 3.02
CA TYR A 72 10.71 -4.61 2.91
C TYR A 72 11.94 -5.45 2.61
N GLN A 73 12.88 -4.84 1.92
CA GLN A 73 14.19 -5.41 1.66
C GLN A 73 15.21 -4.29 1.71
N ASP A 74 16.16 -4.39 2.65
CA ASP A 74 17.20 -3.39 2.84
C ASP A 74 18.58 -3.97 2.48
N PHE A 75 19.05 -3.63 1.29
CA PHE A 75 20.39 -3.94 0.80
C PHE A 75 21.36 -2.77 1.02
N GLU A 76 22.65 -3.01 0.82
CA GLU A 76 23.70 -1.99 0.97
C GLU A 76 23.38 -0.69 0.20
N LYS A 77 22.90 -0.81 -1.04
CA LYS A 77 22.61 0.34 -1.92
C LYS A 77 21.13 0.57 -2.22
N TRP A 78 20.26 -0.38 -1.86
CA TRP A 78 18.85 -0.36 -2.24
C TRP A 78 17.97 -0.59 -1.03
N ARG A 79 16.87 0.16 -0.93
CA ARG A 79 15.77 -0.12 -0.02
C ARG A 79 14.51 -0.32 -0.84
N ASN A 80 13.98 -1.53 -0.86
CA ASN A 80 12.79 -1.87 -1.62
C ASN A 80 11.60 -2.05 -0.68
N GLN A 81 10.43 -1.68 -1.16
CA GLN A 81 9.15 -1.87 -0.50
C GLN A 81 8.15 -2.45 -1.50
N PHE A 82 7.40 -3.46 -1.07
CA PHE A 82 6.33 -4.08 -1.84
C PHE A 82 5.06 -4.04 -1.00
N LYS A 83 3.97 -3.54 -1.56
CA LYS A 83 2.67 -3.49 -0.87
C LYS A 83 1.61 -4.21 -1.68
N ILE A 84 0.75 -4.92 -0.98
CA ILE A 84 -0.52 -5.46 -1.48
C ILE A 84 -1.65 -4.98 -0.57
N ASP A 85 -2.77 -4.58 -1.13
CA ASP A 85 -3.99 -4.20 -0.41
C ASP A 85 -5.20 -4.73 -1.19
N SER A 86 -5.94 -5.64 -0.57
CA SER A 86 -7.15 -6.23 -1.13
C SER A 86 -8.33 -5.99 -0.18
N LEU A 87 -9.44 -5.55 -0.76
CA LEU A 87 -10.71 -5.32 -0.06
C LEU A 87 -11.82 -6.01 -0.83
N TYR A 88 -12.60 -6.84 -0.13
CA TYR A 88 -13.79 -7.47 -0.67
C TYR A 88 -14.96 -7.25 0.30
N LYS A 89 -16.09 -6.77 -0.20
CA LYS A 89 -17.32 -6.54 0.56
C LYS A 89 -18.53 -7.04 -0.20
N ARG A 90 -19.41 -7.72 0.53
CA ARG A 90 -20.69 -8.22 0.06
C ARG A 90 -21.78 -7.82 1.05
N ASP A 91 -22.86 -7.28 0.51
CA ASP A 91 -24.06 -6.96 1.26
C ASP A 91 -25.21 -7.88 0.79
N GLU A 92 -26.03 -8.36 1.72
CA GLU A 92 -27.22 -9.14 1.41
C GLU A 92 -28.37 -8.19 1.09
N ASN A 93 -29.11 -8.51 0.03
CA ASN A 93 -30.21 -7.71 -0.43
C ASN A 93 -31.52 -8.30 0.10
N ASP A 94 -32.11 -7.63 1.08
CA ASP A 94 -33.34 -8.07 1.75
C ASP A 94 -34.55 -8.16 0.81
N GLU A 95 -34.55 -7.45 -0.33
CA GLU A 95 -35.65 -7.46 -1.29
C GLU A 95 -35.59 -8.63 -2.28
N SER A 96 -34.39 -9.07 -2.66
CA SER A 96 -34.19 -10.14 -3.65
C SER A 96 -33.77 -11.49 -3.03
N GLY A 97 -33.35 -11.50 -1.76
CA GLY A 97 -32.72 -12.65 -1.11
C GLY A 97 -31.37 -13.02 -1.73
N GLY A 98 -30.83 -12.16 -2.59
CA GLY A 98 -29.54 -12.31 -3.25
C GLY A 98 -28.41 -11.64 -2.46
N THR A 99 -27.18 -11.83 -2.95
CA THR A 99 -26.01 -11.15 -2.40
C THR A 99 -25.35 -10.28 -3.46
N ASP A 100 -25.16 -9.02 -3.14
CA ASP A 100 -24.55 -8.03 -4.03
C ASP A 100 -23.11 -7.76 -3.55
N VAL A 101 -22.15 -7.83 -4.48
CA VAL A 101 -20.79 -7.36 -4.21
C VAL A 101 -20.83 -5.84 -4.22
N THR A 102 -20.30 -5.20 -3.18
CA THR A 102 -20.33 -3.74 -3.02
C THR A 102 -18.95 -3.10 -2.91
N ALA A 103 -17.90 -3.91 -2.74
CA ALA A 103 -16.52 -3.50 -2.96
C ALA A 103 -15.68 -4.71 -3.38
N ASN A 104 -14.85 -4.54 -4.40
CA ASN A 104 -13.85 -5.52 -4.79
C ASN A 104 -12.67 -4.76 -5.41
N ARG A 105 -11.59 -4.67 -4.63
CA ARG A 105 -10.40 -3.91 -5.02
C ARG A 105 -9.15 -4.71 -4.73
N ILE A 106 -8.22 -4.66 -5.66
CA ILE A 106 -6.85 -5.16 -5.50
C ILE A 106 -5.89 -4.03 -5.89
N PHE A 107 -4.98 -3.70 -4.98
CA PHE A 107 -3.91 -2.74 -5.19
C PHE A 107 -2.57 -3.40 -4.91
N VAL A 108 -1.62 -3.24 -5.83
CA VAL A 108 -0.23 -3.70 -5.67
C VAL A 108 0.70 -2.55 -6.01
N SER A 109 1.77 -2.40 -5.23
CA SER A 109 2.83 -1.44 -5.54
C SER A 109 4.22 -1.96 -5.20
N ALA A 110 5.21 -1.46 -5.91
CA ALA A 110 6.61 -1.68 -5.64
C ALA A 110 7.36 -0.35 -5.70
N GLN A 111 8.22 -0.08 -4.71
CA GLN A 111 9.11 1.06 -4.69
C GLN A 111 10.54 0.59 -4.42
N GLY A 112 11.48 0.96 -5.28
CA GLY A 112 12.91 0.78 -5.07
C GLY A 112 13.57 2.12 -4.82
N ASN A 113 14.30 2.25 -3.72
CA ASN A 113 15.03 3.47 -3.34
C ASN A 113 16.53 3.20 -3.39
N TYR A 114 17.22 3.78 -4.37
CA TYR A 114 18.67 3.72 -4.46
C TYR A 114 19.30 4.77 -3.55
N LYS A 115 20.01 4.31 -2.52
CA LYS A 115 20.72 5.16 -1.55
C LYS A 115 21.83 5.92 -2.27
N VAL A 116 21.74 7.25 -2.28
CA VAL A 116 22.81 8.09 -2.84
C VAL A 116 23.85 8.39 -1.77
N GLY A 117 25.09 8.73 -2.17
CA GLY A 117 26.19 9.03 -1.24
C GLY A 117 25.98 10.26 -0.33
N VAL A 118 24.80 10.90 -0.42
CA VAL A 118 24.34 11.94 0.50
C VAL A 118 23.46 11.25 1.56
N LYS A 119 23.78 11.46 2.84
CA LYS A 119 23.01 10.89 3.95
C LYS A 119 21.52 11.21 3.77
N ASN A 120 20.66 10.24 4.07
CA ASN A 120 19.20 10.41 4.10
C ASN A 120 18.56 10.77 2.74
N SER A 121 19.21 10.42 1.64
CA SER A 121 18.72 10.74 0.30
C SER A 121 18.73 9.51 -0.60
N SER A 122 17.77 9.45 -1.51
CA SER A 122 17.67 8.35 -2.47
C SER A 122 17.05 8.78 -3.80
N PHE A 123 17.41 8.09 -4.87
CA PHE A 123 16.60 8.10 -6.09
C PHE A 123 15.58 6.97 -6.00
N PHE A 124 14.30 7.28 -6.20
CA PHE A 124 13.26 6.25 -6.16
C PHE A 124 12.77 5.91 -7.56
N ILE A 125 12.37 4.66 -7.73
CA ILE A 125 11.49 4.19 -8.78
C ILE A 125 10.28 3.54 -8.11
N TYR A 126 9.09 3.88 -8.60
CA TYR A 126 7.82 3.46 -8.03
C TYR A 126 6.89 2.98 -9.15
N GLY A 127 6.16 1.90 -8.88
CA GLY A 127 5.10 1.41 -9.75
C GLY A 127 3.90 0.96 -8.91
N ASP A 128 2.70 1.29 -9.36
CA ASP A 128 1.46 0.70 -8.84
C ASP A 128 0.50 0.21 -9.93
N TYR A 129 -0.35 -0.69 -9.50
CA TYR A 129 -1.43 -1.28 -10.25
C TYR A 129 -2.65 -1.41 -9.33
N GLU A 130 -3.81 -0.99 -9.82
CA GLU A 130 -5.07 -1.05 -9.10
C GLU A 130 -6.20 -1.49 -10.02
N GLU A 131 -6.91 -2.53 -9.60
CA GLU A 131 -8.21 -2.95 -10.12
C GLU A 131 -9.26 -2.62 -9.05
N ASP A 132 -10.34 -1.94 -9.44
CA ASP A 132 -11.47 -1.63 -8.57
C ASP A 132 -12.75 -1.75 -9.41
N GLU A 133 -13.51 -2.81 -9.16
CA GLU A 133 -14.72 -3.20 -9.91
C GLU A 133 -15.80 -2.10 -9.91
N PHE A 134 -15.72 -1.15 -8.98
CA PHE A 134 -16.69 -0.06 -8.84
C PHE A 134 -16.15 1.30 -9.31
N SER A 135 -15.01 1.29 -10.00
CA SER A 135 -14.32 2.51 -10.44
C SER A 135 -14.55 2.89 -11.90
N GLY A 136 -15.24 2.06 -12.69
CA GLY A 136 -15.46 2.25 -14.13
C GLY A 136 -14.27 2.04 -15.03
N LEU A 137 -13.19 1.54 -14.43
CA LEU A 137 -11.93 1.25 -15.10
C LEU A 137 -11.64 -0.22 -14.85
N ASP A 138 -11.27 -0.93 -15.91
CA ASP A 138 -10.71 -2.28 -15.81
C ASP A 138 -9.47 -2.24 -14.90
N PHE A 139 -8.55 -1.31 -15.17
CA PHE A 139 -7.44 -1.02 -14.27
C PHE A 139 -6.88 0.38 -14.43
N LYS A 140 -6.08 0.77 -13.44
CA LYS A 140 -5.17 1.92 -13.53
C LYS A 140 -3.80 1.59 -12.97
N SER A 141 -2.78 2.25 -13.54
CA SER A 141 -1.39 2.07 -13.16
C SER A 141 -0.64 3.39 -13.17
N THR A 142 0.28 3.54 -12.23
CA THR A 142 1.18 4.68 -12.16
C THR A 142 2.63 4.18 -12.11
N VAL A 143 3.51 4.78 -12.91
CA VAL A 143 4.97 4.60 -12.80
C VAL A 143 5.59 5.96 -12.54
N ALA A 144 6.36 6.10 -11.47
CA ALA A 144 7.00 7.36 -11.11
C ALA A 144 8.45 7.15 -10.72
N THR A 145 9.26 8.18 -10.92
CA THR A 145 10.65 8.19 -10.45
C THR A 145 11.00 9.60 -10.01
N GLY A 146 11.96 9.72 -9.11
CA GLY A 146 12.37 11.03 -8.63
C GLY A 146 13.32 10.95 -7.47
N TYR A 147 13.29 12.00 -6.66
CA TYR A 147 14.16 12.15 -5.51
C TYR A 147 13.36 11.97 -4.22
N GLY A 148 13.90 11.16 -3.34
CA GLY A 148 13.40 10.91 -2.00
C GLY A 148 14.40 11.41 -0.97
N ALA A 149 13.89 11.95 0.13
CA ALA A 149 14.72 12.35 1.24
C ALA A 149 14.02 12.16 2.58
N ARG A 150 14.81 11.76 3.58
CA ARG A 150 14.40 11.87 4.97
C ARG A 150 14.62 13.30 5.44
N VAL A 151 13.53 14.06 5.48
CA VAL A 151 13.54 15.48 5.88
C VAL A 151 13.60 15.66 7.39
N TYR A 152 13.16 14.67 8.16
CA TYR A 152 13.23 14.71 9.61
C TYR A 152 13.56 13.34 10.21
N GLN A 153 14.55 13.30 11.10
CA GLN A 153 14.90 12.14 11.92
C GLN A 153 15.13 12.62 13.35
N GLY A 154 14.20 12.29 14.24
CA GLY A 154 14.37 12.44 15.68
C GLY A 154 14.38 11.09 16.39
N SER A 155 14.44 11.12 17.72
CA SER A 155 14.41 9.89 18.54
C SER A 155 13.07 9.15 18.51
N LYS A 156 11.99 9.81 18.09
CA LYS A 156 10.63 9.24 18.06
C LYS A 156 9.86 9.53 16.77
N ASN A 157 10.40 10.37 15.87
CA ASN A 157 9.68 10.73 14.64
C ASN A 157 10.63 10.58 13.45
N LYS A 158 10.11 10.01 12.37
CA LYS A 158 10.78 9.91 11.08
C LYS A 158 9.82 10.44 10.02
N VAL A 159 10.30 11.31 9.14
CA VAL A 159 9.50 11.85 8.02
C VAL A 159 10.30 11.72 6.74
N ASP A 160 9.76 10.91 5.84
CA ASP A 160 10.29 10.66 4.50
C ASP A 160 9.38 11.34 3.47
N ILE A 161 9.98 11.99 2.47
CA ILE A 161 9.26 12.65 1.38
C ILE A 161 9.87 12.23 0.05
N ASP A 162 9.02 11.84 -0.88
CA ASP A 162 9.35 11.52 -2.26
C ASP A 162 8.64 12.48 -3.21
N ILE A 163 9.37 12.99 -4.21
CA ILE A 163 8.79 13.82 -5.27
C ILE A 163 9.39 13.49 -6.62
N GLY A 164 8.54 13.39 -7.64
CA GLY A 164 9.03 13.15 -8.99
C GLY A 164 7.96 13.11 -10.08
N PRO A 165 8.37 13.18 -11.36
CA PRO A 165 7.48 12.93 -12.48
C PRO A 165 7.05 11.47 -12.55
N GLY A 166 5.91 11.24 -13.18
CA GLY A 166 5.43 9.91 -13.48
C GLY A 166 4.53 9.84 -14.72
N LEU A 167 4.21 8.62 -15.09
CA LEU A 167 3.26 8.26 -16.13
C LEU A 167 2.06 7.59 -15.46
N TYR A 168 0.88 7.95 -15.95
CA TYR A 168 -0.39 7.37 -15.59
C TYR A 168 -0.93 6.60 -16.80
N ARG A 169 -1.49 5.42 -16.57
CA ARG A 169 -2.27 4.68 -17.55
C ARG A 169 -3.56 4.19 -16.91
N SER A 170 -4.66 4.31 -17.63
CA SER A 170 -5.96 3.74 -17.25
C SER A 170 -6.64 3.11 -18.43
N VAL A 171 -7.25 1.95 -18.22
CA VAL A 171 -8.07 1.27 -19.22
C VAL A 171 -9.52 1.27 -18.75
N ALA A 172 -10.43 1.70 -19.61
CA ALA A 172 -11.86 1.70 -19.34
C ALA A 172 -12.42 0.27 -19.36
N ASP A 173 -13.48 0.02 -18.59
CA ASP A 173 -14.15 -1.28 -18.57
C ASP A 173 -14.76 -1.61 -19.95
N GLU A 174 -14.85 -2.89 -20.32
CA GLU A 174 -15.43 -3.34 -21.59
C GLU A 174 -16.92 -2.96 -21.71
N ASP A 175 -17.61 -2.84 -20.57
CA ASP A 175 -19.03 -2.45 -20.50
C ASP A 175 -19.24 -0.91 -20.49
N SER A 176 -18.17 -0.12 -20.61
CA SER A 176 -18.27 1.34 -20.60
C SER A 176 -18.62 1.93 -21.98
N ASP A 177 -19.59 2.86 -22.02
CA ASP A 177 -20.04 3.58 -23.24
C ASP A 177 -19.03 4.67 -23.68
N VAL A 178 -17.75 4.31 -23.82
CA VAL A 178 -16.69 5.22 -24.26
C VAL A 178 -16.24 4.93 -25.69
N SER A 179 -15.85 5.97 -26.43
CA SER A 179 -15.29 5.81 -27.79
C SER A 179 -13.97 5.03 -27.77
N GLU A 180 -13.61 4.36 -28.87
CA GLU A 180 -12.36 3.58 -28.99
C GLU A 180 -11.09 4.36 -28.56
N ASP A 181 -11.05 5.67 -28.84
CA ASP A 181 -9.94 6.57 -28.46
C ASP A 181 -9.85 6.86 -26.94
N GLU A 182 -10.89 6.49 -26.19
CA GLU A 182 -11.00 6.71 -24.74
C GLU A 182 -10.80 5.43 -23.91
N ILE A 183 -10.63 4.27 -24.56
CA ILE A 183 -10.44 2.98 -23.88
C ILE A 183 -9.10 2.94 -23.15
N ASP A 184 -8.00 3.41 -23.75
CA ASP A 184 -6.67 3.41 -23.13
C ASP A 184 -6.11 4.84 -23.06
N LYS A 185 -6.09 5.40 -21.85
CA LYS A 185 -5.58 6.75 -21.61
C LYS A 185 -4.24 6.68 -20.93
N THR A 186 -3.22 7.25 -21.58
CA THR A 186 -1.89 7.45 -21.01
C THR A 186 -1.60 8.94 -20.87
N GLY A 187 -0.99 9.34 -19.75
CA GLY A 187 -0.61 10.73 -19.53
C GLY A 187 0.49 10.91 -18.50
N TYR A 188 0.86 12.16 -18.27
CA TYR A 188 1.91 12.55 -17.33
C TYR A 188 1.30 13.00 -16.01
N LEU A 189 2.02 12.74 -14.92
CA LEU A 189 1.67 13.21 -13.59
C LEU A 189 2.90 13.69 -12.82
N VAL A 190 2.67 14.39 -11.72
CA VAL A 190 3.65 14.62 -10.67
C VAL A 190 3.18 13.85 -9.45
N ARG A 191 4.06 13.02 -8.90
CA ARG A 191 3.84 12.28 -7.66
C ARG A 191 4.57 12.96 -6.52
N VAL A 192 3.86 13.16 -5.42
CA VAL A 192 4.41 13.53 -4.11
C VAL A 192 3.94 12.48 -3.12
N ALA A 193 4.85 11.91 -2.34
CA ALA A 193 4.49 11.06 -1.22
C ALA A 193 5.21 11.50 0.04
N MET A 194 4.55 11.29 1.18
CA MET A 194 5.07 11.55 2.50
C MET A 194 4.74 10.36 3.39
N GLN A 195 5.73 9.89 4.12
CA GLN A 195 5.56 8.88 5.16
C GLN A 195 6.03 9.47 6.47
N TRP A 196 5.12 9.59 7.43
CA TRP A 196 5.46 10.02 8.78
C TRP A 196 5.20 8.88 9.76
N GLU A 197 6.25 8.46 10.44
CA GLU A 197 6.20 7.51 11.52
C GLU A 197 6.51 8.21 12.84
N ARG A 198 5.70 7.94 13.87
CA ARG A 198 5.90 8.45 15.22
C ARG A 198 5.71 7.36 16.28
N LEU A 199 6.71 7.16 17.12
CA LEU A 199 6.55 6.42 18.36
C LEU A 199 5.75 7.24 19.39
N VAL A 200 4.56 6.73 19.71
CA VAL A 200 3.70 7.28 20.77
C VAL A 200 4.10 6.68 22.11
N SER A 201 4.32 5.37 22.16
CA SER A 201 4.75 4.63 23.34
C SER A 201 5.74 3.51 22.96
N LYS A 202 6.20 2.72 23.94
CA LYS A 202 7.07 1.54 23.67
C LYS A 202 6.38 0.44 22.86
N ARG A 203 5.04 0.44 22.79
CA ARG A 203 4.21 -0.57 22.13
C ARG A 203 3.24 0.04 21.13
N THR A 204 3.30 1.35 20.89
CA THR A 204 2.31 2.07 20.08
C THR A 204 3.00 3.02 19.12
N ARG A 205 2.68 2.86 17.84
CA ARG A 205 3.21 3.64 16.72
C ARG A 205 2.07 4.30 15.97
N PHE A 206 2.28 5.55 15.61
CA PHE A 206 1.42 6.30 14.71
C PHE A 206 2.08 6.35 13.34
N ASN A 207 1.32 6.06 12.29
CA ASN A 207 1.76 6.15 10.91
C ASN A 207 0.81 7.08 10.15
N GLN A 208 1.38 7.95 9.32
CA GLN A 208 0.65 8.78 8.38
C GLN A 208 1.33 8.65 7.01
N ASP A 209 0.67 7.96 6.09
CA ASP A 209 1.10 7.86 4.70
C ASP A 209 0.20 8.76 3.85
N VAL A 210 0.80 9.66 3.08
CA VAL A 210 0.08 10.52 2.13
C VAL A 210 0.73 10.35 0.77
N SER A 211 -0.08 10.18 -0.28
CA SER A 211 0.38 10.21 -1.66
C SER A 211 -0.58 11.06 -2.49
N ILE A 212 -0.01 11.89 -3.34
CA ILE A 212 -0.71 12.78 -4.25
C ILE A 212 -0.10 12.54 -5.63
N GLU A 213 -0.94 12.17 -6.58
CA GLU A 213 -0.62 12.00 -7.98
C GLU A 213 -1.44 13.02 -8.77
N GLN A 214 -0.83 14.14 -9.11
CA GLN A 214 -1.49 15.21 -9.85
C GLN A 214 -1.25 15.02 -11.34
N SER A 215 -2.31 14.77 -12.12
CA SER A 215 -2.21 14.71 -13.57
C SER A 215 -1.84 16.07 -14.15
N LEU A 216 -0.91 16.07 -15.10
CA LEU A 216 -0.53 17.21 -15.95
C LEU A 216 -1.17 17.14 -17.35
N SER A 217 -1.72 15.98 -17.72
CA SER A 217 -2.37 15.74 -19.02
C SER A 217 -3.89 15.91 -18.96
N GLY A 218 -4.44 16.39 -17.83
CA GLY A 218 -5.88 16.49 -17.63
C GLY A 218 -6.58 15.14 -17.42
N LEU A 219 -5.85 14.08 -17.11
CA LEU A 219 -6.39 12.78 -16.70
C LEU A 219 -6.73 12.79 -15.19
N ASN A 220 -7.08 11.64 -14.63
CA ASN A 220 -7.45 11.55 -13.23
C ASN A 220 -6.25 11.84 -12.31
N SER A 221 -6.45 12.74 -11.35
CA SER A 221 -5.58 12.95 -10.19
C SER A 221 -6.07 12.16 -8.98
N ARG A 222 -5.13 11.54 -8.26
CA ARG A 222 -5.39 10.70 -7.09
C ARG A 222 -4.78 11.33 -5.83
N LEU A 223 -5.48 11.23 -4.71
CA LEU A 223 -4.91 11.44 -3.39
C LEU A 223 -5.28 10.26 -2.49
N LYS A 224 -4.30 9.69 -1.81
CA LYS A 224 -4.50 8.66 -0.78
C LYS A 224 -3.85 9.13 0.51
N SER A 225 -4.60 9.07 1.61
CA SER A 225 -4.12 9.39 2.96
C SER A 225 -4.51 8.26 3.89
N GLU A 226 -3.53 7.55 4.43
CA GLU A 226 -3.71 6.54 5.46
C GLU A 226 -3.19 7.08 6.80
N THR A 227 -4.10 7.23 7.75
CA THR A 227 -3.76 7.52 9.15
C THR A 227 -3.94 6.23 9.95
N ALA A 228 -2.88 5.75 10.59
CA ALA A 228 -2.92 4.52 11.35
C ALA A 228 -2.34 4.65 12.76
N LEU A 229 -2.96 3.96 13.71
CA LEU A 229 -2.44 3.74 15.05
C LEU A 229 -2.29 2.24 15.27
N ILE A 230 -1.06 1.80 15.45
CA ILE A 230 -0.67 0.39 15.59
C ILE A 230 -0.25 0.18 17.03
N SER A 231 -0.87 -0.77 17.72
CA SER A 231 -0.55 -1.13 19.09
C SER A 231 -0.25 -2.61 19.21
N GLN A 232 0.95 -2.94 19.68
CA GLN A 232 1.38 -4.30 19.96
C GLN A 232 0.53 -4.90 21.09
N VAL A 233 -0.02 -6.09 20.86
CA VAL A 233 -0.81 -6.82 21.84
C VAL A 233 0.03 -7.92 22.47
N ILE A 234 0.58 -8.82 21.64
CA ILE A 234 1.37 -9.96 22.11
C ILE A 234 2.37 -10.41 21.05
N GLY A 235 3.63 -10.57 21.42
CA GLY A 235 4.69 -10.98 20.50
C GLY A 235 4.68 -10.13 19.23
N ALA A 236 4.60 -10.79 18.07
CA ALA A 236 4.56 -10.13 16.77
C ALA A 236 3.12 -9.77 16.29
N VAL A 237 2.13 -9.85 17.17
CA VAL A 237 0.73 -9.53 16.87
C VAL A 237 0.36 -8.16 17.42
N SER A 238 -0.15 -7.32 16.54
CA SER A 238 -0.60 -5.95 16.83
C SER A 238 -2.04 -5.73 16.39
N LEU A 239 -2.73 -4.77 17.02
CA LEU A 239 -3.97 -4.21 16.52
C LEU A 239 -3.67 -2.90 15.79
N LYS A 240 -4.21 -2.75 14.59
CA LYS A 240 -4.09 -1.53 13.79
C LYS A 240 -5.46 -0.91 13.56
N PHE A 241 -5.62 0.31 14.03
CA PHE A 241 -6.74 1.17 13.69
C PHE A 241 -6.32 2.08 12.55
N THR A 242 -7.10 2.10 11.46
CA THR A 242 -6.77 2.85 10.25
C THR A 242 -7.96 3.71 9.83
N TYR A 243 -7.70 4.97 9.54
CA TYR A 243 -8.57 5.85 8.78
C TYR A 243 -7.93 6.10 7.40
N MET A 244 -8.62 5.68 6.35
CA MET A 244 -8.18 5.83 4.97
C MET A 244 -9.08 6.84 4.26
N TYR A 245 -8.48 7.84 3.64
CA TYR A 245 -9.15 8.81 2.79
C TYR A 245 -8.59 8.72 1.38
N ARG A 246 -9.48 8.50 0.41
CA ARG A 246 -9.15 8.42 -1.02
C ARG A 246 -9.91 9.50 -1.76
N TYR A 247 -9.25 10.16 -2.70
CA TYR A 247 -9.87 11.16 -3.57
C TYR A 247 -9.47 10.90 -5.01
N ASN A 248 -10.46 10.97 -5.89
CA ASN A 248 -10.34 10.89 -7.35
C ASN A 248 -10.96 12.15 -7.97
N SER A 249 -10.21 12.84 -8.82
CA SER A 249 -10.69 14.06 -9.47
C SER A 249 -11.77 13.81 -10.53
N LYS A 250 -11.72 12.63 -11.16
CA LYS A 250 -12.60 12.16 -12.26
C LYS A 250 -13.10 10.74 -11.95
N PRO A 251 -14.01 10.57 -10.98
CA PRO A 251 -14.71 9.30 -10.79
C PRO A 251 -15.73 9.09 -11.93
N GLU A 252 -16.35 7.91 -12.01
CA GLU A 252 -17.50 7.70 -12.90
C GLU A 252 -18.66 8.66 -12.60
N ASP A 253 -19.56 8.76 -13.57
CA ASP A 253 -20.83 9.43 -13.38
C ASP A 253 -21.61 8.78 -12.22
N ASP A 254 -22.33 9.60 -11.44
CA ASP A 254 -23.04 9.22 -10.20
C ASP A 254 -22.17 8.73 -9.02
N LYS A 255 -20.84 8.76 -9.12
CA LYS A 255 -19.92 8.46 -8.00
C LYS A 255 -19.42 9.71 -7.30
N LEU A 256 -19.17 9.59 -6.00
CA LEU A 256 -18.51 10.64 -5.22
C LEU A 256 -17.02 10.74 -5.58
N LYS A 257 -16.45 11.95 -5.43
CA LYS A 257 -15.01 12.18 -5.65
C LYS A 257 -14.12 11.65 -4.54
N PHE A 258 -14.69 11.20 -3.42
CA PHE A 258 -13.91 10.74 -2.29
C PHE A 258 -14.57 9.56 -1.60
N ASP A 259 -13.73 8.71 -1.00
CA ASP A 259 -14.11 7.62 -0.12
C ASP A 259 -13.38 7.74 1.20
N SER A 260 -14.07 7.41 2.29
CA SER A 260 -13.45 7.30 3.61
C SER A 260 -13.76 5.96 4.24
N GLU A 261 -12.75 5.32 4.83
CA GLU A 261 -12.86 3.99 5.41
C GLU A 261 -12.19 3.98 6.79
N LEU A 262 -12.93 3.53 7.80
CA LEU A 262 -12.40 3.26 9.13
C LEU A 262 -12.32 1.75 9.32
N SER A 263 -11.15 1.24 9.69
CA SER A 263 -10.95 -0.20 9.87
C SER A 263 -10.14 -0.50 11.12
N ALA A 264 -10.48 -1.59 11.81
CA ALA A 264 -9.68 -2.21 12.85
C ALA A 264 -9.23 -3.59 12.33
N THR A 265 -7.92 -3.84 12.35
CA THR A 265 -7.30 -5.03 11.75
C THR A 265 -6.29 -5.64 12.71
N LEU A 266 -6.05 -6.95 12.55
CA LEU A 266 -4.95 -7.64 13.20
C LEU A 266 -3.74 -7.59 12.27
N VAL A 267 -2.57 -7.25 12.81
CA VAL A 267 -1.32 -7.20 12.07
C VAL A 267 -0.38 -8.24 12.66
N TYR A 268 0.17 -9.09 11.82
CA TYR A 268 1.26 -9.99 12.15
C TYR A 268 2.54 -9.53 11.46
N SER A 269 3.64 -9.60 12.16
CA SER A 269 4.92 -9.07 11.70
C SER A 269 6.03 -10.06 11.89
N PHE A 270 7.01 -10.02 10.99
CA PHE A 270 8.02 -11.06 10.85
C PHE A 270 9.26 -10.55 10.14
#